data_AF-A0AAW0CN80-F1
#
_entry.id   AF-A0AAW0CN80-F1
#
_cell.length_a   1.000
_cell.length_b   1.000
_cell.length_c   1.000
_cell.angle_alpha   90.00
_cell.angle_beta   90.00
_cell.angle_gamma   90.00
#
_symmetry.space_group_name_H-M   'P 1'
#
loop_
_entity.id
_entity.type
_entity.pdbx_description
1 polymer ?
#
loop_
_entity_poly.entity_id
_entity_poly.type
_entity_poly.pdbx_seq_one_letter_code
_entity_poly.pdbx_strand_id
1 'polypeptide(L)'
;MSDQLPYDLTTNLYDYDTSKKNLEFGKGNGLIHIVDMSIEIEKERRKAQSAMIARDATVERLVDAYKLLREKTTLLEKLQNQSPQQQVLANKENIFPEVIIEENQQERKARDKENEPVSKDLTERDGLSSRSYLAAPVNPFIYHRTTPPILSRASSEASVTSVSSTSSGKTIFQIDDSDLDFTIVRSSPSGEAEDSIEARHKLLASIPLPEDIPEDALKPFVMPSPYSLPEFLGLLRNSVSDYRTLNELTTSWCPRREEHGYFLTPASSISPLAPATTDTPLQECFYNKNGTWYYAGVYQAFRMDDLTPKEWEALSNETTQALIKDTLAGRKNISPQNVYETAQLYAAGALKVACIGLQCVGFNRMLYHAIQDQVAKLSQRKQGGYSSGSDRHGRTGSDVVDGLAGLLISGRRDEGGVDDTAR
;
A
#
# COMPACT_ATOMS: atom_id res chain seq x y z
N MET A 1 -14.17 16.65 -69.97
CA MET A 1 -13.22 15.63 -70.46
C MET A 1 -13.42 14.43 -69.56
N SER A 2 -13.80 13.33 -70.18
CA SER A 2 -14.34 12.13 -69.57
C SER A 2 -13.22 11.14 -69.33
N ASP A 3 -13.11 10.58 -68.12
CA ASP A 3 -12.32 9.36 -67.90
C ASP A 3 -13.22 8.28 -67.29
N GLN A 4 -13.29 7.17 -68.03
CA GLN A 4 -14.09 5.98 -67.78
C GLN A 4 -13.30 4.96 -66.96
N LEU A 5 -14.03 4.24 -66.10
CA LEU A 5 -13.59 3.03 -65.39
C LEU A 5 -13.31 1.86 -66.35
N PRO A 6 -12.67 0.77 -65.88
CA PRO A 6 -13.51 -0.41 -65.65
C PRO A 6 -13.17 -1.22 -64.39
N TYR A 7 -14.23 -1.72 -63.74
CA TYR A 7 -14.20 -2.75 -62.69
C TYR A 7 -14.36 -4.14 -63.33
N ASP A 8 -13.48 -5.08 -63.00
CA ASP A 8 -13.66 -6.51 -63.29
C ASP A 8 -14.29 -7.22 -62.09
N LEU A 9 -15.42 -7.88 -62.35
CA LEU A 9 -16.17 -8.72 -61.41
C LEU A 9 -16.18 -10.15 -61.97
N THR A 10 -15.28 -10.99 -61.46
CA THR A 10 -15.35 -12.44 -61.65
C THR A 10 -15.62 -13.10 -60.30
N THR A 11 -16.85 -13.55 -60.12
CA THR A 11 -17.37 -14.26 -58.94
C THR A 11 -17.08 -15.75 -59.06
N ASN A 12 -16.36 -16.29 -58.07
CA ASN A 12 -16.06 -17.72 -57.91
C ASN A 12 -17.29 -18.48 -57.38
N LEU A 13 -17.77 -19.44 -58.16
CA LEU A 13 -18.99 -20.24 -57.92
C LEU A 13 -18.67 -21.66 -57.39
N TYR A 14 -17.65 -21.80 -56.53
CA TYR A 14 -17.22 -23.13 -56.03
C TYR A 14 -17.20 -23.31 -54.50
N ASP A 15 -17.67 -22.33 -53.72
CA ASP A 15 -17.51 -22.35 -52.25
C ASP A 15 -18.78 -22.73 -51.45
N TYR A 16 -19.84 -23.20 -52.13
CA TYR A 16 -21.13 -23.43 -51.48
C TYR A 16 -21.27 -24.82 -50.82
N ASP A 17 -20.46 -25.80 -51.22
CA ASP A 17 -20.63 -27.20 -50.76
C ASP A 17 -19.83 -27.54 -49.49
N THR A 18 -18.76 -26.78 -49.19
CA THR A 18 -17.95 -26.95 -47.97
C THR A 18 -18.65 -26.40 -46.72
N SER A 19 -19.53 -25.42 -46.89
CA SER A 19 -20.23 -24.75 -45.79
C SER A 19 -21.34 -25.59 -45.16
N LYS A 20 -21.87 -26.59 -45.87
CA LYS A 20 -22.98 -27.42 -45.36
C LYS A 20 -22.51 -28.56 -44.44
N LYS A 21 -21.29 -29.09 -44.64
CA LYS A 21 -20.71 -30.14 -43.78
C LYS A 21 -20.16 -29.62 -42.44
N ASN A 22 -19.75 -28.35 -42.37
CA ASN A 22 -19.27 -27.75 -41.12
C ASN A 22 -20.40 -27.34 -40.16
N LEU A 23 -21.65 -27.25 -40.62
CA LEU A 23 -22.80 -26.88 -39.78
C LEU A 23 -23.31 -28.04 -38.90
N GLU A 24 -22.98 -29.30 -39.23
CA GLU A 24 -23.43 -30.45 -38.44
C GLU A 24 -22.45 -30.85 -37.32
N PHE A 25 -21.15 -30.56 -37.45
CA PHE A 25 -20.17 -30.80 -36.38
C PHE A 25 -20.22 -29.77 -35.23
N GLY A 26 -20.83 -28.61 -35.45
CA GLY A 26 -20.95 -27.54 -34.43
C GLY A 26 -22.04 -27.75 -33.38
N LYS A 27 -22.96 -28.71 -33.55
CA LYS A 27 -24.09 -28.91 -32.63
C LYS A 27 -23.72 -29.62 -31.32
N GLY A 28 -22.63 -30.40 -31.30
CA GLY A 28 -22.18 -31.11 -30.09
C GLY A 28 -21.50 -30.19 -29.07
N ASN A 29 -20.71 -29.22 -29.53
CA ASN A 29 -19.93 -28.33 -28.66
C ASN A 29 -20.78 -27.23 -28.01
N GLY A 30 -21.91 -26.87 -28.63
CA GLY A 30 -22.84 -25.90 -28.06
C GLY A 30 -23.47 -26.37 -26.75
N LEU A 31 -23.76 -27.67 -26.62
CA LEU A 31 -24.40 -28.21 -25.42
C LEU A 31 -23.47 -28.18 -24.20
N ILE A 32 -22.19 -28.52 -24.38
CA ILE A 32 -21.19 -28.48 -23.30
C ILE A 32 -21.01 -27.05 -22.80
N HIS A 33 -20.89 -26.08 -23.72
CA HIS A 33 -20.77 -24.68 -23.37
C HIS A 33 -22.00 -24.12 -22.64
N ILE A 34 -23.21 -24.55 -23.02
CA ILE A 34 -24.45 -24.18 -22.31
C ILE A 34 -24.44 -24.73 -20.87
N VAL A 35 -23.98 -25.96 -20.67
CA VAL A 35 -23.88 -26.57 -19.33
C VAL A 35 -22.84 -25.82 -18.49
N ASP A 36 -21.65 -25.54 -19.01
CA ASP A 36 -20.61 -24.80 -18.29
C ASP A 36 -21.08 -23.39 -17.90
N MET A 37 -21.74 -22.68 -18.82
CA MET A 37 -22.32 -21.36 -18.54
C MET A 37 -23.40 -21.44 -17.45
N SER A 38 -24.23 -22.49 -17.47
CA SER A 38 -25.26 -22.68 -16.43
C SER A 38 -24.65 -22.92 -15.04
N ILE A 39 -23.53 -23.65 -14.97
CA ILE A 39 -22.79 -23.89 -13.73
C ILE A 39 -22.15 -22.59 -13.22
N GLU A 40 -21.59 -21.77 -14.13
CA GLU A 40 -20.98 -20.49 -13.78
C GLU A 40 -22.02 -19.49 -13.28
N ILE A 41 -23.19 -19.39 -13.94
CA ILE A 41 -24.31 -18.56 -13.49
C ILE A 41 -24.78 -18.99 -12.09
N GLU A 42 -24.93 -20.29 -11.85
CA GLU A 42 -25.38 -20.79 -10.56
C GLU A 42 -24.35 -20.53 -9.44
N LYS A 43 -23.05 -20.61 -9.77
CA LYS A 43 -21.96 -20.27 -8.86
C LYS A 43 -21.99 -18.78 -8.49
N GLU A 44 -22.16 -17.89 -9.46
CA GLU A 44 -22.28 -16.45 -9.21
C GLU A 44 -23.54 -16.13 -8.41
N ARG A 45 -24.67 -16.81 -8.68
CA ARG A 45 -25.91 -16.65 -7.91
C ARG A 45 -25.72 -16.98 -6.42
N ARG A 46 -24.99 -18.07 -6.10
CA ARG A 46 -24.67 -18.41 -4.70
C ARG A 46 -23.74 -17.40 -4.04
N LYS A 47 -22.77 -16.85 -4.77
CA LYS A 47 -21.91 -15.77 -4.23
C LYS A 47 -22.72 -14.52 -3.92
N ALA A 48 -23.60 -14.11 -4.82
CA ALA A 48 -24.49 -12.96 -4.60
C ALA A 48 -25.40 -13.18 -3.38
N GLN A 49 -25.99 -14.37 -3.23
CA GLN A 49 -26.82 -14.72 -2.08
C GLN A 49 -26.02 -14.68 -0.76
N SER A 50 -24.80 -15.23 -0.75
CA SER A 50 -23.92 -15.18 0.43
C SER A 50 -23.55 -13.75 0.81
N ALA A 51 -23.26 -12.89 -0.18
CA ALA A 51 -22.99 -11.48 0.05
C ALA A 51 -24.21 -10.73 0.62
N MET A 52 -25.42 -11.04 0.15
CA MET A 52 -26.66 -10.47 0.70
C MET A 52 -26.88 -10.88 2.16
N ILE A 53 -26.70 -12.16 2.50
CA ILE A 53 -26.83 -12.66 3.89
C ILE A 53 -25.81 -11.96 4.80
N ALA A 54 -24.55 -11.83 4.36
CA ALA A 54 -23.51 -11.15 5.12
C ALA A 54 -23.81 -9.66 5.35
N ARG A 55 -24.36 -8.98 4.34
CA ARG A 55 -24.82 -7.60 4.44
C ARG A 55 -25.96 -7.48 5.47
N ASP A 56 -26.96 -8.33 5.37
CA ASP A 56 -28.15 -8.27 6.24
C ASP A 56 -27.76 -8.54 7.71
N ALA A 57 -26.86 -9.50 7.96
CA ALA A 57 -26.30 -9.72 9.30
C ALA A 57 -25.50 -8.51 9.85
N THR A 58 -24.83 -7.76 8.98
CA THR A 58 -24.10 -6.55 9.37
C THR A 58 -25.07 -5.40 9.72
N VAL A 59 -26.14 -5.26 8.93
CA VAL A 59 -27.21 -4.29 9.20
C VAL A 59 -27.90 -4.59 10.53
N GLU A 60 -28.18 -5.87 10.82
CA GLU A 60 -28.76 -6.29 12.10
C GLU A 60 -27.88 -5.91 13.29
N ARG A 61 -26.56 -6.19 13.24
CA ARG A 61 -25.61 -5.77 14.29
C ARG A 61 -25.58 -4.25 14.49
N LEU A 62 -25.68 -3.48 13.42
CA LEU A 62 -25.70 -2.02 13.50
C LEU A 62 -26.99 -1.50 14.15
N VAL A 63 -28.13 -2.13 13.85
CA VAL A 63 -29.41 -1.85 14.51
C VAL A 63 -29.32 -2.12 16.02
N ASP A 64 -28.72 -3.23 16.42
CA ASP A 64 -28.56 -3.56 17.85
C ASP A 64 -27.59 -2.63 18.57
N ALA A 65 -26.47 -2.25 17.92
CA ALA A 65 -25.56 -1.24 18.46
C ALA A 65 -26.28 0.11 18.65
N TYR A 66 -27.16 0.51 17.74
CA TYR A 66 -27.94 1.74 17.86
C TYR A 66 -28.95 1.68 19.00
N LYS A 67 -29.63 0.54 19.21
CA LYS A 67 -30.50 0.33 20.38
C LYS A 67 -29.72 0.48 21.68
N LEU A 68 -28.55 -0.17 21.79
CA LEU A 68 -27.71 -0.11 22.98
C LEU A 68 -27.21 1.31 23.25
N LEU A 69 -26.79 2.04 22.21
CA LEU A 69 -26.38 3.44 22.34
C LEU A 69 -27.52 4.29 22.89
N ARG A 70 -28.73 4.13 22.36
CA ARG A 70 -29.92 4.85 22.81
C ARG A 70 -30.26 4.56 24.27
N GLU A 71 -30.21 3.29 24.68
CA GLU A 71 -30.42 2.87 26.07
C GLU A 71 -29.40 3.54 27.02
N LYS A 72 -28.11 3.54 26.65
CA LYS A 72 -27.05 4.19 27.43
C LYS A 72 -27.23 5.71 27.51
N THR A 73 -27.65 6.36 26.43
CA THR A 73 -27.97 7.80 26.44
C THR A 73 -29.12 8.09 27.41
N THR A 74 -30.19 7.29 27.40
CA THR A 74 -31.31 7.45 28.34
C THR A 74 -30.87 7.20 29.80
N LEU A 75 -29.95 6.27 30.05
CA LEU A 75 -29.39 6.06 31.38
C LEU A 75 -28.57 7.28 31.84
N LEU A 76 -27.72 7.84 30.97
CA LEU A 76 -26.94 9.03 31.26
C LEU A 76 -27.83 10.23 31.59
N GLU A 77 -28.91 10.45 30.83
CA GLU A 77 -29.90 11.50 31.13
C GLU A 77 -30.56 11.30 32.50
N LYS A 78 -30.90 10.06 32.89
CA LYS A 78 -31.44 9.77 34.22
C LYS A 78 -30.44 10.09 35.33
N LEU A 79 -29.18 9.70 35.16
CA LEU A 79 -28.12 9.97 36.14
C LEU A 79 -27.84 11.49 36.26
N GLN A 80 -27.82 12.21 35.13
CA GLN A 80 -27.60 13.65 35.12
C GLN A 80 -28.74 14.40 35.82
N ASN A 81 -30.00 13.94 35.66
CA ASN A 81 -31.16 14.51 36.34
C ASN A 81 -31.22 14.19 37.85
N GLN A 82 -30.58 13.12 38.31
CA GLN A 82 -30.51 12.76 39.74
C GLN A 82 -29.36 13.46 40.49
N SER A 83 -28.34 13.96 39.79
CA SER A 83 -27.13 14.56 40.36
C SER A 83 -27.30 15.87 41.17
N PRO A 84 -28.25 16.80 40.88
CA PRO A 84 -28.22 18.10 41.55
C PRO A 84 -28.61 18.10 43.03
N GLN A 85 -29.26 17.05 43.55
CA GLN A 85 -29.61 16.97 44.98
C GLN A 85 -28.63 16.16 45.84
N GLN A 86 -27.73 15.36 45.25
CA GLN A 86 -26.83 14.49 46.01
C GLN A 86 -25.41 15.03 46.17
N GLN A 87 -25.00 16.01 45.36
CA GLN A 87 -23.68 16.66 45.47
C GLN A 87 -23.52 17.59 46.69
N VAL A 88 -24.62 17.98 47.36
CA VAL A 88 -24.53 18.86 48.54
C VAL A 88 -24.15 18.09 49.82
N LEU A 89 -24.24 16.75 49.84
CA LEU A 89 -23.87 15.93 51.01
C LEU A 89 -22.60 15.09 50.82
N ALA A 90 -22.08 14.95 49.59
CA ALA A 90 -20.94 14.06 49.29
C ALA A 90 -19.54 14.70 49.45
N ASN A 91 -19.44 15.99 49.77
CA ASN A 91 -18.16 16.68 49.96
C ASN A 91 -17.46 16.39 51.31
N LYS A 92 -17.75 15.27 51.99
CA LYS A 92 -17.13 14.99 53.30
C LYS A 92 -16.50 13.63 53.54
N GLU A 93 -16.68 12.59 52.72
CA GLU A 93 -15.94 11.35 52.94
C GLU A 93 -15.45 10.75 51.62
N ASN A 94 -14.12 10.70 51.54
CA ASN A 94 -13.32 10.24 50.43
C ASN A 94 -13.27 8.70 50.47
N ILE A 95 -14.29 8.03 49.94
CA ILE A 95 -14.30 6.57 49.77
C ILE A 95 -14.72 6.28 48.32
N PHE A 96 -13.75 5.91 47.50
CA PHE A 96 -13.93 5.48 46.11
C PHE A 96 -14.74 4.17 46.04
N PRO A 97 -15.71 4.03 45.12
CA PRO A 97 -16.45 2.78 44.99
C PRO A 97 -15.76 1.82 44.01
N GLU A 98 -15.16 0.78 44.58
CA GLU A 98 -14.57 -0.40 43.91
C GLU A 98 -15.60 -1.31 43.20
N VAL A 99 -16.89 -0.97 43.29
CA VAL A 99 -18.02 -1.83 42.89
C VAL A 99 -18.32 -1.80 41.38
N ILE A 100 -17.89 -0.78 40.64
CA ILE A 100 -18.24 -0.62 39.20
C ILE A 100 -17.33 -1.46 38.27
N ILE A 101 -16.23 -1.99 38.78
CA ILE A 101 -15.26 -2.77 37.99
C ILE A 101 -15.72 -4.22 37.79
N GLU A 102 -16.46 -4.81 38.72
CA GLU A 102 -16.85 -6.23 38.65
C GLU A 102 -17.99 -6.49 37.63
N GLU A 103 -18.97 -5.59 37.50
CA GLU A 103 -20.10 -5.78 36.58
C GLU A 103 -19.66 -5.76 35.11
N ASN A 104 -18.68 -4.92 34.77
CA ASN A 104 -18.10 -4.85 33.42
C ASN A 104 -17.24 -6.07 33.07
N GLN A 105 -16.66 -6.77 34.05
CA GLN A 105 -15.90 -8.00 33.80
C GLN A 105 -16.82 -9.20 33.55
N GLN A 106 -18.01 -9.21 34.17
CA GLN A 106 -18.96 -10.31 34.04
C GLN A 106 -19.71 -10.26 32.70
N GLU A 107 -20.01 -9.06 32.17
CA GLU A 107 -20.59 -8.89 30.82
C GLU A 107 -19.60 -9.29 29.71
N ARG A 108 -18.30 -9.02 29.88
CA ARG A 108 -17.25 -9.45 28.92
C ARG A 108 -17.11 -10.98 28.87
N LYS A 109 -17.17 -11.66 30.02
CA LYS A 109 -17.10 -13.13 30.09
C LYS A 109 -18.33 -13.84 29.49
N ALA A 110 -19.48 -13.17 29.42
CA ALA A 110 -20.68 -13.72 28.78
C ALA A 110 -20.60 -13.66 27.24
N ARG A 111 -20.04 -12.58 26.67
CA ARG A 111 -19.91 -12.41 25.21
C ARG A 111 -18.89 -13.37 24.58
N ASP A 112 -17.86 -13.76 25.32
CA ASP A 112 -16.86 -14.71 24.81
C ASP A 112 -17.40 -16.15 24.73
N LYS A 113 -18.50 -16.49 25.42
CA LYS A 113 -19.13 -17.82 25.34
C LYS A 113 -20.08 -17.99 24.16
N GLU A 114 -20.56 -16.90 23.55
CA GLU A 114 -21.55 -16.96 22.46
C GLU A 114 -20.90 -17.06 21.06
N ASN A 115 -19.58 -16.86 20.96
CA ASN A 115 -18.82 -16.91 19.70
C ASN A 115 -18.05 -18.23 19.48
N GLU A 116 -18.40 -19.33 20.17
CA GLU A 116 -17.81 -20.63 19.89
C GLU A 116 -18.34 -21.20 18.55
N PRO A 117 -17.49 -21.46 17.54
CA PRO A 117 -17.95 -21.92 16.24
C PRO A 117 -18.46 -23.37 16.30
N VAL A 118 -19.79 -23.53 16.21
CA VAL A 118 -20.47 -24.82 16.02
C VAL A 118 -20.01 -25.44 14.69
N SER A 119 -18.99 -26.28 14.77
CA SER A 119 -18.49 -27.10 13.66
C SER A 119 -19.47 -28.24 13.42
N LYS A 120 -20.39 -28.06 12.46
CA LYS A 120 -21.27 -29.15 12.02
C LYS A 120 -20.54 -30.07 11.04
N ASP A 121 -20.32 -31.27 11.57
CA ASP A 121 -20.04 -32.54 10.92
C ASP A 121 -20.82 -32.73 9.61
N LEU A 122 -20.09 -32.96 8.51
CA LEU A 122 -20.60 -33.49 7.25
C LEU A 122 -19.57 -34.49 6.72
N THR A 123 -19.65 -35.69 7.29
CA THR A 123 -19.00 -36.89 6.81
C THR A 123 -20.08 -37.84 6.29
N GLU A 124 -20.21 -38.03 4.97
CA GLU A 124 -20.50 -39.32 4.30
C GLU A 124 -20.93 -39.17 2.83
N ARG A 125 -20.48 -40.16 2.03
CA ARG A 125 -20.88 -40.57 0.65
C ARG A 125 -20.42 -39.65 -0.51
N ASP A 126 -19.76 -40.13 -1.56
CA ASP A 126 -19.82 -41.43 -2.23
C ASP A 126 -18.46 -41.92 -2.73
N GLY A 127 -18.30 -43.25 -2.70
CA GLY A 127 -17.25 -43.95 -3.42
C GLY A 127 -17.70 -44.45 -4.79
N LEU A 128 -16.68 -44.75 -5.60
CA LEU A 128 -16.61 -45.57 -6.82
C LEU A 128 -16.24 -44.78 -8.09
N SER A 129 -15.01 -44.95 -8.55
CA SER A 129 -14.74 -45.62 -9.83
C SER A 129 -13.24 -45.76 -10.09
N SER A 130 -12.80 -47.00 -10.27
CA SER A 130 -11.46 -47.42 -10.69
C SER A 130 -11.22 -47.10 -12.16
N ARG A 131 -10.00 -46.67 -12.54
CA ARG A 131 -9.10 -47.41 -13.46
C ARG A 131 -7.91 -46.60 -13.97
N SER A 132 -6.81 -47.34 -14.12
CA SER A 132 -5.81 -47.29 -15.20
C SER A 132 -4.58 -46.40 -15.02
N TYR A 133 -3.51 -47.07 -14.61
CA TYR A 133 -2.11 -46.71 -14.81
C TYR A 133 -1.76 -46.74 -16.30
N LEU A 134 -1.15 -45.67 -16.80
CA LEU A 134 -0.12 -45.75 -17.84
C LEU A 134 0.96 -44.71 -17.56
N ALA A 135 2.19 -45.20 -17.51
CA ALA A 135 3.42 -44.46 -17.29
C ALA A 135 3.88 -43.72 -18.55
N ALA A 136 4.42 -42.52 -18.38
CA ALA A 136 5.25 -41.80 -19.34
C ALA A 136 6.06 -40.69 -18.60
N PRO A 137 7.15 -40.16 -19.15
CA PRO A 137 8.45 -40.14 -18.47
C PRO A 137 8.82 -38.83 -17.76
N VAL A 138 9.79 -39.01 -16.86
CA VAL A 138 10.47 -38.02 -16.02
C VAL A 138 11.10 -36.90 -16.86
N ASN A 139 10.76 -35.65 -16.53
CA ASN A 139 11.46 -34.46 -16.99
C ASN A 139 11.83 -33.61 -15.76
N PRO A 140 13.11 -33.26 -15.51
CA PRO A 140 13.54 -32.63 -14.27
C PRO A 140 13.51 -31.11 -14.41
N PHE A 141 12.40 -30.48 -14.00
CA PHE A 141 12.38 -29.06 -13.66
C PHE A 141 11.79 -28.91 -12.27
N ILE A 142 12.69 -28.83 -11.29
CA ILE A 142 12.39 -28.52 -9.89
C ILE A 142 12.06 -27.03 -9.83
N TYR A 143 10.77 -26.71 -9.86
CA TYR A 143 10.28 -25.47 -9.27
C TYR A 143 9.82 -25.81 -7.86
N HIS A 144 10.48 -25.20 -6.86
CA HIS A 144 9.99 -25.20 -5.49
C HIS A 144 8.59 -24.56 -5.47
N ARG A 145 7.55 -25.42 -5.36
CA ARG A 145 6.21 -25.00 -4.94
C ARG A 145 6.31 -24.58 -3.48
N THR A 146 6.36 -23.28 -3.22
CA THR A 146 5.98 -22.74 -1.92
C THR A 146 4.45 -22.66 -1.89
N THR A 147 3.86 -23.56 -1.11
CA THR A 147 2.46 -23.50 -0.69
C THR A 147 2.26 -22.19 0.09
N PRO A 148 1.32 -21.30 -0.29
CA PRO A 148 1.05 -20.12 0.52
C PRO A 148 0.37 -20.52 1.83
N PRO A 149 0.64 -19.82 2.96
CA PRO A 149 -0.03 -20.09 4.20
C PRO A 149 -1.51 -19.70 4.11
N ILE A 150 -2.37 -20.58 4.63
CA ILE A 150 -3.78 -20.30 4.90
C ILE A 150 -3.82 -19.27 6.03
N LEU A 151 -4.15 -18.02 5.71
CA LEU A 151 -4.40 -17.00 6.72
C LEU A 151 -5.86 -17.05 7.16
N SER A 152 -6.05 -17.49 8.40
CA SER A 152 -7.29 -17.39 9.16
C SER A 152 -7.73 -15.93 9.23
N ARG A 153 -8.94 -15.68 8.72
CA ARG A 153 -9.58 -14.37 8.67
C ARG A 153 -10.22 -14.07 10.02
N ALA A 154 -9.46 -13.44 10.93
CA ALA A 154 -10.04 -12.76 12.08
C ALA A 154 -10.64 -11.42 11.62
N SER A 155 -11.93 -11.22 11.89
CA SER A 155 -12.66 -9.99 11.62
C SER A 155 -12.27 -8.91 12.63
N SER A 156 -11.71 -7.80 12.15
CA SER A 156 -11.59 -6.57 12.93
C SER A 156 -12.49 -5.50 12.33
N GLU A 157 -13.28 -4.91 13.23
CA GLU A 157 -14.27 -3.86 13.02
C GLU A 157 -13.61 -2.60 12.44
N ALA A 158 -14.17 -2.08 11.35
CA ALA A 158 -13.84 -0.75 10.84
C ALA A 158 -15.07 0.15 10.99
N SER A 159 -14.92 1.16 11.84
CA SER A 159 -15.87 2.24 12.10
C SER A 159 -15.93 3.18 10.89
N VAL A 160 -17.11 3.34 10.30
CA VAL A 160 -17.43 4.39 9.32
C VAL A 160 -18.23 5.48 10.02
N THR A 161 -17.64 6.67 10.16
CA THR A 161 -18.37 7.89 10.53
C THR A 161 -18.96 8.52 9.27
N SER A 162 -20.29 8.50 9.19
CA SER A 162 -21.09 9.28 8.25
C SER A 162 -21.57 10.55 8.94
N VAL A 163 -21.35 11.71 8.33
CA VAL A 163 -22.00 12.98 8.70
C VAL A 163 -22.84 13.47 7.53
N SER A 164 -24.10 13.78 7.81
CA SER A 164 -25.01 14.48 6.91
C SER A 164 -25.57 15.73 7.61
N SER A 165 -25.46 16.85 6.89
CA SER A 165 -26.43 17.94 6.75
C SER A 165 -26.70 18.91 7.92
N THR A 166 -26.47 20.21 7.71
CA THR A 166 -27.52 21.25 7.42
C THR A 166 -27.12 22.68 7.83
N SER A 167 -27.42 23.62 6.92
CA SER A 167 -28.00 24.97 7.10
C SER A 167 -27.44 26.00 8.11
N SER A 168 -27.10 27.17 7.55
CA SER A 168 -27.60 28.53 7.88
C SER A 168 -27.52 29.04 9.33
N GLY A 169 -26.78 30.14 9.51
CA GLY A 169 -27.05 31.10 10.59
C GLY A 169 -25.86 31.93 11.03
N LYS A 170 -25.81 33.21 10.63
CA LYS A 170 -24.93 34.24 11.20
C LYS A 170 -25.06 34.32 12.72
N THR A 171 -23.94 34.45 13.44
CA THR A 171 -23.84 35.45 14.52
C THR A 171 -22.39 35.81 14.84
N ILE A 172 -22.20 37.11 14.99
CA ILE A 172 -21.01 37.86 15.40
C ILE A 172 -20.73 37.60 16.88
N PHE A 173 -19.50 37.23 17.24
CA PHE A 173 -18.90 37.54 18.54
C PHE A 173 -17.39 37.80 18.39
N GLN A 174 -16.99 39.03 18.73
CA GLN A 174 -15.62 39.41 19.11
C GLN A 174 -15.29 38.84 20.49
N ILE A 175 -14.02 38.48 20.72
CA ILE A 175 -13.22 38.32 21.96
C ILE A 175 -11.95 37.57 21.51
N ASP A 176 -10.72 37.78 21.95
CA ASP A 176 -9.91 38.86 22.54
C ASP A 176 -8.45 38.34 22.46
N ASP A 177 -7.46 39.23 22.43
CA ASP A 177 -6.03 38.92 22.28
C ASP A 177 -5.41 38.41 23.59
N SER A 178 -5.04 37.12 23.67
CA SER A 178 -3.87 36.64 24.44
C SER A 178 -3.71 35.11 24.44
N ASP A 179 -2.44 34.70 24.30
CA ASP A 179 -1.82 33.39 24.54
C ASP A 179 -1.62 32.40 23.38
N LEU A 180 -0.35 31.99 23.28
CA LEU A 180 0.27 31.13 22.28
C LEU A 180 -0.24 29.69 22.38
N ASP A 181 -1.44 29.45 21.86
CA ASP A 181 -1.89 28.12 21.49
C ASP A 181 -1.50 27.87 20.03
N PHE A 182 -0.73 26.81 19.76
CA PHE A 182 -0.61 26.25 18.41
C PHE A 182 -1.93 25.56 18.04
N THR A 183 -3.00 26.34 17.95
CA THR A 183 -4.20 25.91 17.23
C THR A 183 -3.76 25.74 15.79
N ILE A 184 -3.68 24.48 15.34
CA ILE A 184 -3.67 24.17 13.92
C ILE A 184 -5.02 24.68 13.40
N VAL A 185 -5.06 25.96 13.04
CA VAL A 185 -6.16 26.58 12.35
C VAL A 185 -6.26 25.83 11.03
N ARG A 186 -7.20 24.87 10.98
CA ARG A 186 -7.71 24.34 9.73
C ARG A 186 -8.41 25.50 9.04
N SER A 187 -7.64 26.33 8.35
CA SER A 187 -8.16 27.33 7.43
C SER A 187 -9.11 26.62 6.49
N SER A 188 -10.39 26.97 6.53
CA SER A 188 -11.39 26.48 5.59
C SER A 188 -10.80 26.60 4.19
N PRO A 189 -10.59 25.48 3.47
CA PRO A 189 -9.86 25.51 2.21
C PRO A 189 -10.60 26.45 1.28
N SER A 190 -9.94 27.55 0.92
CA SER A 190 -10.22 28.22 -0.33
C SER A 190 -10.26 27.13 -1.40
N GLY A 191 -11.33 27.09 -2.18
CA GLY A 191 -11.77 25.89 -2.88
C GLY A 191 -10.91 25.46 -4.06
N GLU A 192 -9.68 25.95 -4.17
CA GLU A 192 -8.73 25.73 -5.26
C GLU A 192 -7.66 24.72 -4.83
N ALA A 193 -7.26 23.84 -5.76
CA ALA A 193 -6.31 22.76 -5.47
C ALA A 193 -4.93 23.32 -5.10
N GLU A 194 -4.56 24.43 -5.73
CA GLU A 194 -3.32 25.16 -5.54
C GLU A 194 -3.14 25.59 -4.08
N ASP A 195 -4.18 26.12 -3.44
CA ASP A 195 -4.13 26.57 -2.05
C ASP A 195 -3.83 25.42 -1.09
N SER A 196 -4.43 24.25 -1.34
CA SER A 196 -4.18 23.06 -0.52
C SER A 196 -2.77 22.50 -0.73
N ILE A 197 -2.24 22.54 -1.95
CA ILE A 197 -0.85 22.16 -2.25
C ILE A 197 0.12 23.13 -1.56
N GLU A 198 -0.11 24.43 -1.67
CA GLU A 198 0.69 25.47 -1.03
C GLU A 198 0.67 25.33 0.50
N ALA A 199 -0.50 25.07 1.10
CA ALA A 199 -0.63 24.83 2.53
C ALA A 199 0.23 23.64 2.99
N ARG A 200 0.26 22.54 2.21
CA ARG A 200 1.12 21.38 2.51
C ARG A 200 2.60 21.73 2.41
N HIS A 201 3.02 22.45 1.37
CA HIS A 201 4.42 22.88 1.22
C HIS A 201 4.83 23.86 2.32
N LYS A 202 3.93 24.75 2.76
CA LYS A 202 4.15 25.66 3.89
C LYS A 202 4.34 24.90 5.20
N LEU A 203 3.52 23.88 5.46
CA LEU A 203 3.69 23.00 6.61
C LEU A 203 5.06 22.33 6.57
N LEU A 204 5.43 21.70 5.45
CA LEU A 204 6.73 21.03 5.29
C LEU A 204 7.91 21.99 5.46
N ALA A 205 7.80 23.23 4.96
CA ALA A 205 8.85 24.23 5.09
C ALA A 205 9.08 24.69 6.55
N SER A 206 8.06 24.57 7.41
CA SER A 206 8.18 24.91 8.84
C SER A 206 8.86 23.84 9.69
N ILE A 207 9.07 22.64 9.15
CA ILE A 207 9.72 21.54 9.86
C ILE A 207 11.22 21.84 9.99
N PRO A 208 11.81 21.70 11.20
CA PRO A 208 13.24 21.92 11.40
C PRO A 208 14.06 20.80 10.74
N LEU A 209 15.22 21.19 10.19
CA LEU A 209 16.19 20.25 9.64
C LEU A 209 17.17 19.80 10.74
N PRO A 210 17.56 18.51 10.76
CA PRO A 210 18.67 18.06 11.59
C PRO A 210 20.00 18.67 11.13
N GLU A 211 20.89 18.93 12.09
CA GLU A 211 22.20 19.57 11.86
C GLU A 211 23.14 18.74 10.98
N ASP A 212 22.93 17.41 10.90
CA ASP A 212 23.83 16.48 10.23
C ASP A 212 23.58 16.30 8.73
N ILE A 213 22.58 16.99 8.16
CA ILE A 213 22.26 16.88 6.73
C ILE A 213 23.43 17.46 5.92
N PRO A 214 24.02 16.68 4.99
CA PRO A 214 25.05 17.21 4.13
C PRO A 214 24.47 18.36 3.27
N GLU A 215 25.13 19.52 3.29
CA GLU A 215 24.82 20.63 2.37
C GLU A 215 25.08 20.25 0.89
N ASP A 216 25.84 19.18 0.66
CA ASP A 216 26.17 18.68 -0.67
C ASP A 216 24.91 18.18 -1.39
N ALA A 217 24.70 18.71 -2.60
CA ALA A 217 23.69 18.21 -3.52
C ALA A 217 23.84 16.69 -3.69
N LEU A 218 22.79 15.94 -3.34
CA LEU A 218 22.75 14.48 -3.40
C LEU A 218 23.28 13.99 -4.75
N LYS A 219 24.43 13.31 -4.74
CA LYS A 219 25.00 12.81 -5.99
C LYS A 219 24.17 11.62 -6.47
N PRO A 220 23.63 11.67 -7.70
CA PRO A 220 22.95 10.53 -8.27
C PRO A 220 23.90 9.33 -8.36
N PHE A 221 23.34 8.14 -8.22
CA PHE A 221 24.02 6.91 -8.60
C PHE A 221 23.24 6.20 -9.71
N VAL A 222 23.96 5.76 -10.73
CA VAL A 222 23.37 5.02 -11.85
C VAL A 222 23.43 3.53 -11.51
N MET A 223 22.27 2.88 -11.45
CA MET A 223 22.21 1.44 -11.25
C MET A 223 22.80 0.70 -12.44
N PRO A 224 23.85 -0.12 -12.24
CA PRO A 224 24.40 -0.90 -13.34
C PRO A 224 23.36 -1.89 -13.84
N SER A 225 22.99 -1.84 -15.13
CA SER A 225 22.21 -2.91 -15.74
C SER A 225 22.96 -4.26 -15.61
N PRO A 226 22.27 -5.37 -15.27
CA PRO A 226 20.82 -5.56 -15.24
C PRO A 226 20.16 -5.43 -13.86
N TYR A 227 20.88 -4.91 -12.85
CA TYR A 227 20.40 -4.94 -11.47
C TYR A 227 19.21 -4.01 -11.23
N SER A 228 18.19 -4.54 -10.56
CA SER A 228 17.16 -3.73 -9.90
C SER A 228 17.68 -3.18 -8.57
N LEU A 229 17.03 -2.13 -8.03
CA LEU A 229 17.41 -1.57 -6.72
C LEU A 229 17.40 -2.64 -5.59
N PRO A 230 16.37 -3.50 -5.44
CA PRO A 230 16.38 -4.54 -4.40
C PRO A 230 17.56 -5.51 -4.54
N GLU A 231 17.86 -5.96 -5.77
CA GLU A 231 18.98 -6.86 -6.03
C GLU A 231 20.32 -6.18 -5.70
N PHE A 232 20.48 -4.92 -6.10
CA PHE A 232 21.67 -4.14 -5.82
C PHE A 232 21.88 -3.92 -4.32
N LEU A 233 20.82 -3.52 -3.59
CA LEU A 233 20.89 -3.34 -2.14
C LEU A 233 21.16 -4.67 -1.42
N GLY A 234 20.69 -5.80 -1.97
CA GLY A 234 21.03 -7.14 -1.48
C GLY A 234 22.51 -7.52 -1.63
N LEU A 235 23.27 -6.84 -2.49
CA LEU A 235 24.73 -7.03 -2.60
C LEU A 235 25.51 -6.29 -1.51
N LEU A 236 24.87 -5.32 -0.84
CA LEU A 236 25.50 -4.61 0.27
C LEU A 236 25.49 -5.53 1.49
N ARG A 237 26.62 -5.60 2.20
CA ARG A 237 26.79 -6.47 3.38
C ARG A 237 25.83 -6.17 4.51
N ASN A 238 25.36 -4.93 4.56
CA ASN A 238 24.32 -4.48 5.46
C ASN A 238 23.04 -4.41 4.64
N SER A 239 22.34 -5.54 4.53
CA SER A 239 21.06 -5.58 3.84
C SER A 239 20.12 -4.57 4.51
N VAL A 240 19.78 -3.50 3.80
CA VAL A 240 18.76 -2.56 4.25
C VAL A 240 17.43 -3.27 4.13
N SER A 241 16.92 -3.81 5.24
CA SER A 241 15.64 -4.56 5.25
C SER A 241 14.45 -3.63 5.03
N ASP A 242 14.54 -2.42 5.56
CA ASP A 242 13.42 -1.49 5.67
C ASP A 242 13.73 -0.19 4.93
N TYR A 243 13.57 -0.23 3.61
CA TYR A 243 13.68 0.96 2.77
C TYR A 243 12.39 1.24 2.00
N ARG A 244 12.22 2.49 1.59
CA ARG A 244 11.13 2.95 0.74
C ARG A 244 11.67 3.45 -0.58
N THR A 245 11.02 3.04 -1.65
CA THR A 245 11.21 3.64 -2.97
C THR A 245 10.19 4.76 -3.18
N LEU A 246 10.67 5.95 -3.46
CA LEU A 246 9.90 7.13 -3.82
C LEU A 246 9.93 7.29 -5.34
N ASN A 247 8.76 7.52 -5.92
CA ASN A 247 8.57 7.68 -7.36
C ASN A 247 8.37 9.16 -7.70
N GLU A 248 9.08 9.67 -8.72
CA GLU A 248 8.96 11.05 -9.21
C GLU A 248 7.52 11.49 -9.52
N LEU A 249 6.69 10.60 -10.08
CA LEU A 249 5.32 10.96 -10.45
C LEU A 249 4.40 11.16 -9.25
N THR A 250 4.69 10.52 -8.12
CA THR A 250 3.81 10.53 -6.94
C THR A 250 4.45 11.23 -5.74
N THR A 251 5.66 11.78 -5.88
CA THR A 251 6.40 12.44 -4.79
C THR A 251 6.59 13.91 -5.15
N SER A 252 6.18 14.80 -4.24
CA SER A 252 6.38 16.24 -4.36
C SER A 252 7.32 16.70 -3.26
N TRP A 253 8.43 17.30 -3.65
CA TRP A 253 9.39 17.92 -2.73
C TRP A 253 9.01 19.38 -2.48
N CYS A 254 9.27 19.89 -1.27
CA CYS A 254 8.97 21.28 -0.94
C CYS A 254 9.92 22.21 -1.73
N PRO A 255 9.40 23.15 -2.54
CA PRO A 255 10.25 24.00 -3.40
C PRO A 255 11.23 24.90 -2.64
N ARG A 256 10.93 25.23 -1.37
CA ARG A 256 11.80 26.05 -0.52
C ARG A 256 12.90 25.23 0.16
N ARG A 257 12.68 23.92 0.30
CA ARG A 257 13.48 22.98 1.09
C ARG A 257 13.33 21.58 0.48
N GLU A 258 14.22 21.22 -0.43
CA GLU A 258 14.14 19.95 -1.17
C GLU A 258 14.38 18.72 -0.29
N GLU A 259 14.70 18.89 0.99
CA GLU A 259 14.90 17.81 1.97
C GLU A 259 13.57 17.23 2.46
N HIS A 260 12.51 18.05 2.52
CA HIS A 260 11.17 17.65 2.95
C HIS A 260 10.24 17.49 1.76
N GLY A 261 9.27 16.58 1.88
CA GLY A 261 8.31 16.35 0.80
C GLY A 261 7.05 15.67 1.30
N TYR A 262 6.21 15.28 0.36
CA TYR A 262 5.16 14.33 0.59
C TYR A 262 5.06 13.39 -0.60
N PHE A 263 4.49 12.21 -0.39
CA PHE A 263 4.12 11.33 -1.49
C PHE A 263 2.66 10.91 -1.42
N LEU A 264 2.10 10.64 -2.59
CA LEU A 264 0.75 10.19 -2.80
C LEU A 264 0.72 8.67 -2.94
N THR A 265 -0.22 8.03 -2.26
CA THR A 265 -0.42 6.58 -2.35
C THR A 265 -1.91 6.24 -2.21
N PRO A 266 -2.41 5.17 -2.86
CA PRO A 266 -3.76 4.68 -2.61
C PRO A 266 -3.99 4.43 -1.12
N ALA A 267 -5.09 4.95 -0.56
CA ALA A 267 -5.38 4.77 0.86
C ALA A 267 -5.51 3.28 1.26
N SER A 268 -5.87 2.40 0.31
CA SER A 268 -5.93 0.95 0.49
C SER A 268 -4.56 0.30 0.69
N SER A 269 -3.49 0.92 0.21
CA SER A 269 -2.11 0.40 0.34
C SER A 269 -1.52 0.68 1.72
N ILE A 270 -2.13 1.58 2.48
CA ILE A 270 -1.70 1.90 3.84
C ILE A 270 -2.32 0.88 4.75
N SER A 271 -1.46 0.13 5.44
CA SER A 271 -1.92 -0.84 6.43
C SER A 271 -2.81 -0.11 7.46
N PRO A 272 -4.05 -0.56 7.69
CA PRO A 272 -4.99 0.11 8.60
C PRO A 272 -4.49 0.17 10.05
N LEU A 273 -3.41 -0.56 10.35
CA LEU A 273 -2.73 -0.56 11.63
C LEU A 273 -1.66 0.53 11.80
N ALA A 274 -1.37 1.38 10.80
CA ALA A 274 -0.51 2.54 11.02
C ALA A 274 -1.27 3.54 11.89
N PRO A 275 -1.07 3.53 13.22
CA PRO A 275 -1.84 4.39 14.08
C PRO A 275 -1.33 5.81 13.83
N ALA A 276 -2.17 6.82 14.05
CA ALA A 276 -1.74 8.22 14.07
C ALA A 276 -0.73 8.52 15.21
N THR A 277 -0.25 7.48 15.91
CA THR A 277 0.78 7.56 16.93
C THR A 277 2.13 7.84 16.28
N THR A 278 2.86 8.76 16.91
CA THR A 278 4.14 9.36 16.53
C THR A 278 5.29 8.41 16.20
N ASP A 279 5.13 7.10 16.42
CA ASP A 279 6.22 6.12 16.33
C ASP A 279 6.19 5.38 14.98
N THR A 280 6.08 6.12 13.88
CA THR A 280 6.37 5.55 12.57
C THR A 280 7.87 5.22 12.51
N PRO A 281 8.25 3.99 12.15
CA PRO A 281 9.65 3.61 12.09
C PRO A 281 10.38 4.51 11.07
N LEU A 282 11.58 4.94 11.45
CA LEU A 282 12.47 5.66 10.55
C LEU A 282 12.79 4.76 9.35
N GLN A 283 12.66 5.31 8.14
CA GLN A 283 12.82 4.53 6.91
C GLN A 283 13.88 5.14 6.00
N GLU A 284 14.75 4.28 5.47
CA GLU A 284 15.73 4.66 4.44
C GLU A 284 15.00 4.90 3.12
N CYS A 285 15.13 6.08 2.52
CA CYS A 285 14.40 6.45 1.31
C CYS A 285 15.33 6.53 0.08
N PHE A 286 14.86 5.95 -1.02
CA PHE A 286 15.49 6.00 -2.33
C PHE A 286 14.54 6.65 -3.32
N TYR A 287 15.00 7.68 -4.01
CA TYR A 287 14.21 8.42 -4.99
C TYR A 287 14.66 8.08 -6.41
N ASN A 288 13.71 7.71 -7.28
CA ASN A 288 13.98 7.53 -8.71
C ASN A 288 13.49 8.75 -9.47
N LYS A 289 14.43 9.48 -10.09
CA LYS A 289 14.15 10.62 -10.96
C LYS A 289 14.65 10.31 -12.37
N ASN A 290 13.75 10.22 -13.35
CA ASN A 290 14.09 9.94 -14.75
C ASN A 290 15.00 8.72 -14.94
N GLY A 291 14.77 7.65 -14.19
CA GLY A 291 15.57 6.42 -14.23
C GLY A 291 16.90 6.48 -13.47
N THR A 292 17.24 7.62 -12.88
CA THR A 292 18.43 7.81 -12.05
C THR A 292 18.05 7.70 -10.58
N TRP A 293 18.85 6.97 -9.81
CA TRP A 293 18.58 6.71 -8.40
C TRP A 293 19.35 7.69 -7.50
N TYR A 294 18.68 8.10 -6.44
CA TYR A 294 19.22 8.96 -5.39
C TYR A 294 18.93 8.30 -4.05
N TYR A 295 19.91 8.30 -3.16
CA TYR A 295 19.66 8.00 -1.75
C TYR A 295 19.24 9.32 -1.10
N ALA A 296 17.97 9.40 -0.69
CA ALA A 296 17.37 10.64 -0.20
C ALA A 296 17.72 10.90 1.28
N GLY A 297 17.94 9.83 2.05
CA GLY A 297 18.22 9.92 3.48
C GLY A 297 17.28 9.06 4.33
N VAL A 298 17.23 9.37 5.63
CA VAL A 298 16.38 8.70 6.61
C VAL A 298 15.18 9.60 6.89
N TYR A 299 13.98 9.06 6.72
CA TYR A 299 12.74 9.82 6.83
C TYR A 299 11.82 9.28 7.91
N GLN A 300 11.16 10.20 8.61
CA GLN A 300 9.98 9.94 9.41
C GLN A 300 8.73 10.32 8.59
N ALA A 301 7.83 9.36 8.42
CA ALA A 301 6.60 9.55 7.69
C ALA A 301 5.46 9.97 8.63
N PHE A 302 4.64 10.93 8.23
CA PHE A 302 3.45 11.33 8.98
C PHE A 302 2.25 11.53 8.05
N ARG A 303 1.03 11.35 8.57
CA ARG A 303 -0.20 11.49 7.78
C ARG A 303 -0.56 12.97 7.63
N MET A 304 -0.80 13.39 6.39
CA MET A 304 -1.39 14.69 6.07
C MET A 304 -2.86 14.51 5.65
N ASP A 305 -3.57 15.61 5.43
CA ASP A 305 -4.93 15.55 4.89
C ASP A 305 -4.93 14.90 3.50
N ASP A 306 -5.85 13.94 3.32
CA ASP A 306 -6.05 13.19 2.08
C ASP A 306 -6.30 14.12 0.90
N LEU A 307 -5.97 13.63 -0.29
CA LEU A 307 -6.25 14.36 -1.52
C LEU A 307 -7.76 14.51 -1.70
N THR A 308 -8.21 15.74 -1.92
CA THR A 308 -9.61 16.04 -2.25
C THR A 308 -9.92 15.69 -3.71
N PRO A 309 -11.20 15.51 -4.08
CA PRO A 309 -11.58 15.28 -5.49
C PRO A 309 -11.12 16.39 -6.44
N LYS A 310 -11.10 17.65 -5.97
CA LYS A 310 -10.63 18.79 -6.77
C LYS A 310 -9.13 18.72 -7.05
N GLU A 311 -8.34 18.36 -6.04
CA GLU A 311 -6.90 18.15 -6.22
C GLU A 311 -6.61 16.95 -7.10
N TRP A 312 -7.43 15.90 -7.02
CA TRP A 312 -7.34 14.75 -7.93
C TRP A 312 -7.53 15.18 -9.40
N GLU A 313 -8.52 16.04 -9.69
CA GLU A 313 -8.74 16.59 -11.04
C GLU A 313 -7.56 17.46 -11.52
N ALA A 314 -6.81 18.07 -10.60
CA ALA A 314 -5.63 18.88 -10.91
C ALA A 314 -4.35 18.06 -11.10
N LEU A 315 -4.35 16.75 -10.80
CA LEU A 315 -3.19 15.89 -11.03
C LEU A 315 -2.90 15.71 -12.53
N SER A 316 -1.63 15.48 -12.85
CA SER A 316 -1.27 15.08 -14.21
C SER A 316 -1.84 13.70 -14.55
N ASN A 317 -1.99 13.46 -15.85
CA ASN A 317 -2.46 12.16 -16.35
C ASN A 317 -1.48 11.04 -15.93
N GLU A 318 -0.18 11.31 -15.97
CA GLU A 318 0.87 10.35 -15.60
C GLU A 318 0.78 9.96 -14.13
N THR A 319 0.60 10.94 -13.23
CA THR A 319 0.44 10.70 -11.79
C THR A 319 -0.83 9.91 -11.49
N THR A 320 -1.94 10.29 -12.13
CA THR A 320 -3.23 9.59 -12.01
C THR A 320 -3.11 8.13 -12.45
N GLN A 321 -2.47 7.86 -13.59
CA GLN A 321 -2.23 6.50 -14.08
C GLN A 321 -1.30 5.71 -13.17
N ALA A 322 -0.28 6.34 -12.58
CA ALA A 322 0.60 5.69 -11.61
C ALA A 322 -0.18 5.25 -10.35
N LEU A 323 -1.05 6.10 -9.81
CA LEU A 323 -1.88 5.78 -8.64
C LEU A 323 -2.92 4.69 -8.94
N ILE A 324 -3.55 4.71 -10.12
CA ILE A 324 -4.47 3.64 -10.55
C ILE A 324 -3.72 2.31 -10.69
N LYS A 325 -2.53 2.33 -11.30
CA LYS A 325 -1.69 1.15 -11.45
C LYS A 325 -1.28 0.57 -10.09
N ASP A 326 -0.94 1.43 -9.12
CA ASP A 326 -0.60 1.01 -7.76
C ASP A 326 -1.82 0.41 -7.04
N THR A 327 -3.00 0.98 -7.21
CA THR A 327 -4.26 0.45 -6.66
C THR A 327 -4.59 -0.95 -7.17
N LEU A 328 -4.30 -1.18 -8.45
CA LEU A 328 -4.53 -2.46 -9.11
C LEU A 328 -3.33 -3.41 -8.97
N ALA A 329 -2.25 -3.00 -8.31
CA ALA A 329 -1.09 -3.84 -8.08
C ALA A 329 -1.48 -5.13 -7.34
N GLY A 330 -0.86 -6.24 -7.71
CA GLY A 330 -1.17 -7.56 -7.17
C GLY A 330 -2.37 -8.27 -7.82
N ARG A 331 -3.18 -7.58 -8.65
CA ARG A 331 -4.21 -8.24 -9.45
C ARG A 331 -3.61 -8.79 -10.74
N LYS A 332 -3.83 -10.07 -11.02
CA LYS A 332 -3.48 -10.70 -12.31
C LYS A 332 -4.58 -10.37 -13.34
N ASN A 333 -4.22 -10.23 -14.61
CA ASN A 333 -5.15 -10.03 -15.73
C ASN A 333 -6.05 -8.78 -15.60
N ILE A 334 -5.43 -7.62 -15.38
CA ILE A 334 -6.15 -6.34 -15.31
C ILE A 334 -6.72 -6.02 -16.71
N SER A 335 -8.05 -6.01 -16.84
CA SER A 335 -8.71 -5.56 -18.06
C SER A 335 -8.69 -4.03 -18.18
N PRO A 336 -8.75 -3.46 -19.40
CA PRO A 336 -8.91 -2.02 -19.59
C PRO A 336 -10.13 -1.44 -18.86
N GLN A 337 -11.20 -2.23 -18.73
CA GLN A 337 -12.40 -1.87 -17.98
C GLN A 337 -12.10 -1.59 -16.49
N ASN A 338 -11.29 -2.43 -15.84
CA ASN A 338 -10.93 -2.24 -14.43
C ASN A 338 -10.14 -0.95 -14.20
N VAL A 339 -9.28 -0.56 -15.16
CA VAL A 339 -8.53 0.69 -15.11
C VAL A 339 -9.50 1.88 -15.17
N TYR A 340 -10.46 1.84 -16.09
CA TYR A 340 -11.47 2.89 -16.25
C TYR A 340 -12.39 3.03 -15.03
N GLU A 341 -12.90 1.92 -14.49
CA GLU A 341 -13.73 1.92 -13.28
C GLU A 341 -12.97 2.45 -12.07
N THR A 342 -11.71 2.05 -11.89
CA THR A 342 -10.86 2.55 -10.80
C THR A 342 -10.66 4.07 -10.92
N ALA A 343 -10.42 4.58 -12.13
CA ALA A 343 -10.32 6.02 -12.37
C ALA A 343 -11.61 6.77 -11.99
N GLN A 344 -12.78 6.24 -12.36
CA GLN A 344 -14.07 6.82 -12.01
C GLN A 344 -14.31 6.84 -10.50
N LEU A 345 -13.91 5.78 -9.78
CA LEU A 345 -14.05 5.71 -8.34
C LEU A 345 -13.20 6.77 -7.62
N TYR A 346 -12.00 7.07 -8.12
CA TYR A 346 -11.19 8.17 -7.61
C TYR A 346 -11.81 9.53 -7.91
N ALA A 347 -12.25 9.77 -9.15
CA ALA A 347 -12.90 11.03 -9.55
C ALA A 347 -14.17 11.31 -8.73
N ALA A 348 -14.94 10.26 -8.41
CA ALA A 348 -16.12 10.36 -7.55
C ALA A 348 -15.79 10.50 -6.05
N GLY A 349 -14.52 10.41 -5.65
CA GLY A 349 -14.08 10.42 -4.25
C GLY A 349 -14.43 9.15 -3.47
N ALA A 350 -14.86 8.08 -4.14
CA ALA A 350 -15.15 6.79 -3.53
C ALA A 350 -13.86 6.06 -3.12
N LEU A 351 -12.80 6.20 -3.92
CA LEU A 351 -11.43 5.84 -3.53
C LEU A 351 -10.68 7.09 -3.10
N LYS A 352 -9.91 6.99 -2.02
CA LYS A 352 -9.10 8.09 -1.48
C LYS A 352 -7.63 7.89 -1.83
N VAL A 353 -6.95 9.00 -2.08
CA VAL A 353 -5.49 9.06 -2.14
C VAL A 353 -4.99 9.64 -0.83
N ALA A 354 -4.17 8.87 -0.14
CA ALA A 354 -3.49 9.31 1.04
C ALA A 354 -2.32 10.22 0.69
N CYS A 355 -2.17 11.31 1.44
CA CYS A 355 -1.00 12.18 1.39
C CYS A 355 -0.11 11.89 2.61
N ILE A 356 1.11 11.44 2.36
CA ILE A 356 2.07 11.08 3.41
C ILE A 356 3.23 12.06 3.38
N GLY A 357 3.33 12.87 4.44
CA GLY A 357 4.45 13.79 4.66
C GLY A 357 5.74 13.04 4.96
N LEU A 358 6.84 13.58 4.46
CA LEU A 358 8.19 13.05 4.59
C LEU A 358 9.05 14.09 5.29
N GLN A 359 9.35 13.85 6.56
CA GLN A 359 10.30 14.62 7.34
C GLN A 359 11.68 13.96 7.26
N CYS A 360 12.67 14.65 6.70
CA CYS A 360 14.06 14.20 6.76
C CYS A 360 14.55 14.34 8.20
N VAL A 361 14.93 13.22 8.81
CA VAL A 361 15.42 13.17 10.19
C VAL A 361 16.91 12.84 10.27
N GLY A 362 17.54 12.51 9.14
CA GLY A 362 18.97 12.27 9.07
C GLY A 362 19.43 11.71 7.73
N PHE A 363 20.72 11.40 7.65
CA PHE A 363 21.34 10.88 6.44
C PHE A 363 22.40 9.84 6.79
N ASN A 364 22.21 8.60 6.34
CA ASN A 364 23.14 7.50 6.62
C ASN A 364 24.35 7.57 5.68
N ARG A 365 25.37 8.34 6.07
CA ARG A 365 26.61 8.53 5.30
C ARG A 365 27.32 7.21 5.01
N MET A 366 27.31 6.28 5.96
CA MET A 366 27.92 4.96 5.80
C MET A 366 27.26 4.16 4.68
N LEU A 367 25.92 4.13 4.66
CA LEU A 367 25.15 3.48 3.59
C LEU A 367 25.40 4.16 2.24
N TYR A 368 25.35 5.49 2.21
CA TYR A 368 25.59 6.26 1.00
C TYR A 368 26.97 5.98 0.37
N HIS A 369 28.04 6.01 1.15
CA HIS A 369 29.37 5.68 0.66
C HIS A 369 29.49 4.20 0.25
N ALA A 370 28.87 3.28 0.99
CA ALA A 370 28.85 1.87 0.60
C ALA A 370 28.16 1.65 -0.76
N ILE A 371 27.06 2.38 -1.04
CA ILE A 371 26.38 2.37 -2.34
C ILE A 371 27.34 2.88 -3.42
N GLN A 372 27.97 4.04 -3.20
CA GLN A 372 28.88 4.64 -4.18
C GLN A 372 30.07 3.73 -4.50
N ASP A 373 30.71 3.16 -3.49
CA ASP A 373 31.82 2.23 -3.63
C ASP A 373 31.42 0.99 -4.43
N GLN A 374 30.22 0.44 -4.16
CA GLN A 374 29.72 -0.72 -4.85
C GLN A 374 29.40 -0.42 -6.33
N VAL A 375 28.81 0.75 -6.62
CA VAL A 375 28.58 1.22 -8.00
C VAL A 375 29.91 1.40 -8.74
N ALA A 376 30.92 1.97 -8.10
CA ALA A 376 32.26 2.14 -8.68
C ALA A 376 32.91 0.79 -9.01
N LYS A 377 32.87 -0.17 -8.07
CA LYS A 377 33.39 -1.53 -8.27
C LYS A 377 32.71 -2.28 -9.42
N LEU A 378 31.38 -2.20 -9.50
CA LEU A 378 30.63 -2.82 -10.59
C LEU A 378 30.92 -2.18 -11.95
N SER A 379 31.17 -0.87 -11.98
CA SER A 379 31.54 -0.14 -13.20
C SER A 379 32.92 -0.53 -13.72
N GLN A 380 33.90 -0.71 -12.83
CA GLN A 380 35.27 -1.14 -13.19
C GLN A 380 35.31 -2.55 -13.78
N ARG A 381 34.50 -3.49 -13.24
CA ARG A 381 34.44 -4.87 -13.75
C ARG A 381 34.01 -4.96 -15.22
N LYS A 382 33.14 -4.05 -15.68
CA LYS A 382 32.70 -4.03 -17.08
C LYS A 382 33.80 -3.57 -18.04
N GLN A 383 34.71 -2.70 -17.60
CA GLN A 383 35.78 -2.18 -18.45
C GLN A 383 36.96 -3.14 -18.59
N GLY A 384 37.22 -3.99 -17.60
CA GLY A 384 38.34 -4.94 -17.61
C GLY A 384 38.17 -6.19 -18.50
N GLY A 385 36.96 -6.45 -19.02
CA GLY A 385 36.64 -7.70 -19.73
C GLY A 385 37.15 -7.81 -21.18
N TYR A 386 37.65 -6.74 -21.78
CA TYR A 386 38.02 -6.71 -23.20
C TYR A 386 39.51 -6.41 -23.48
N SER A 387 40.37 -6.43 -22.46
CA SER A 387 41.80 -6.13 -22.64
C SER A 387 42.70 -7.10 -21.88
N SER A 388 42.67 -8.37 -22.26
CA SER A 388 43.86 -9.23 -22.10
C SER A 388 43.79 -10.42 -23.06
N GLY A 389 43.98 -10.13 -24.35
CA GLY A 389 44.52 -11.11 -25.27
C GLY A 389 46.03 -11.20 -25.06
N SER A 390 46.46 -12.00 -24.08
CA SER A 390 47.84 -12.48 -24.03
C SER A 390 47.87 -13.84 -23.35
N ASP A 391 47.90 -14.87 -24.21
CA ASP A 391 48.54 -16.16 -24.03
C ASP A 391 48.99 -16.53 -22.62
N ARG A 392 48.16 -17.25 -21.86
CA ARG A 392 48.66 -18.31 -20.95
C ARG A 392 47.72 -19.51 -20.88
N HIS A 393 48.27 -20.63 -21.32
CA HIS A 393 47.75 -21.98 -21.17
C HIS A 393 47.40 -22.35 -19.72
N GLY A 394 46.27 -23.06 -19.57
CA GLY A 394 46.15 -24.21 -18.67
C GLY A 394 45.95 -23.93 -17.18
N ARG A 395 44.72 -23.61 -16.76
CA ARG A 395 44.23 -24.01 -15.43
C ARG A 395 42.70 -24.11 -15.37
N THR A 396 42.23 -25.35 -15.40
CA THR A 396 40.92 -25.83 -14.94
C THR A 396 40.65 -25.26 -13.52
N GLY A 397 39.55 -24.61 -13.15
CA GLY A 397 38.14 -24.77 -13.53
C GLY A 397 37.39 -25.15 -12.25
N SER A 398 36.96 -24.18 -11.42
CA SER A 398 35.92 -24.34 -10.36
C SER A 398 35.61 -23.08 -9.48
N ASP A 399 36.10 -21.86 -9.73
CA ASP A 399 36.02 -20.78 -8.70
C ASP A 399 35.23 -19.52 -9.12
N VAL A 400 33.95 -19.65 -9.51
CA VAL A 400 33.13 -18.46 -9.88
C VAL A 400 32.17 -18.03 -8.77
N VAL A 401 32.00 -18.81 -7.69
CA VAL A 401 31.00 -18.50 -6.64
C VAL A 401 31.58 -17.91 -5.33
N ASP A 402 32.90 -18.01 -5.09
CA ASP A 402 33.51 -17.58 -3.81
C ASP A 402 34.03 -16.12 -3.80
N GLY A 403 33.95 -15.40 -4.92
CA GLY A 403 34.46 -14.02 -5.04
C GLY A 403 33.69 -12.94 -4.26
N LEU A 404 32.59 -13.29 -3.59
CA LEU A 404 31.77 -12.35 -2.79
C LEU A 404 32.06 -12.46 -1.28
N ALA A 405 32.59 -13.59 -0.80
CA ALA A 405 32.81 -13.83 0.63
C ALA A 405 34.15 -13.26 1.17
N GLY A 406 35.15 -13.06 0.30
CA GLY A 406 36.55 -12.81 0.73
C GLY A 406 36.90 -11.40 1.25
N LEU A 407 36.02 -10.41 1.19
CA LEU A 407 36.36 -9.01 1.52
C LEU A 407 36.09 -8.64 2.98
N LEU A 408 36.45 -9.47 3.97
CA LEU A 408 36.46 -9.05 5.37
C LEU A 408 37.23 -7.71 5.46
N ILE A 409 36.51 -6.64 5.78
CA ILE A 409 37.12 -5.34 6.07
C ILE A 409 37.93 -5.60 7.34
N SER A 410 39.24 -5.76 7.18
CA SER A 410 40.18 -5.74 8.28
C SER A 410 40.09 -4.35 8.89
N GLY A 411 39.27 -4.22 9.93
CA GLY A 411 39.21 -3.06 10.79
C GLY A 411 40.53 -2.94 11.53
N ARG A 412 41.52 -2.32 10.87
CA ARG A 412 42.72 -1.83 11.53
C ARG A 412 42.27 -0.66 12.40
N ARG A 413 42.08 -0.91 13.69
CA ARG A 413 42.07 0.15 14.70
C ARG A 413 43.46 0.78 14.68
N ASP A 414 43.56 1.98 14.12
CA ASP A 414 44.64 2.88 14.51
C ASP A 414 44.33 3.34 15.93
N GLU A 415 44.96 2.68 16.90
CA GLU A 415 45.15 3.24 18.23
C GLU A 415 46.20 4.36 18.10
N GLY A 416 45.72 5.56 17.74
CA GLY A 416 46.49 6.78 17.81
C GLY A 416 46.76 7.12 19.28
N GLY A 417 48.00 6.90 19.69
CA GLY A 417 48.50 7.22 21.02
C GLY A 417 48.30 8.69 21.38
N VAL A 418 47.84 8.90 22.60
CA VAL A 418 47.88 10.18 23.31
C VAL A 418 49.35 10.44 23.66
N ASP A 419 49.96 11.40 22.98
CA ASP A 419 51.24 11.97 23.38
C ASP A 419 50.97 13.04 24.45
N ASP A 420 51.27 12.68 25.69
CA ASP A 420 51.49 13.61 26.78
C ASP A 420 52.70 14.48 26.43
N THR A 421 52.51 15.78 26.25
CA THR A 421 53.61 16.73 26.42
C THR A 421 53.11 17.99 27.11
N ALA A 422 53.49 18.09 28.37
CA ALA A 422 53.40 19.28 29.19
C ALA A 422 54.15 20.46 28.57
N ARG A 423 53.51 21.65 28.58
CA ARG A 423 54.11 22.92 29.02
C ARG A 423 53.07 24.00 29.19
#